data_AF-N1WSQ8-F1
#
_entry.id   AF-N1WSQ8-F1
#
_cell.length_a   1.000
_cell.length_b   1.000
_cell.length_c   1.000
_cell.angle_alpha   90.00
_cell.angle_beta   90.00
_cell.angle_gamma   90.00
#
_symmetry.space_group_name_H-M   'P 1'
#
loop_
_entity.id
_entity.type
_entity.pdbx_description
1 polymer ?
#
loop_
_entity_poly.entity_id
_entity_poly.type
_entity_poly.pdbx_seq_one_letter_code
_entity_poly.pdbx_strand_id
1 'polypeptide(L)'
;MKTLFKIIPAMVLAGLLLSAFTTTENKAVKCLIQMTNYTGEGAYVIVSLLNPSGDYEETLYVQGKDSEWFSEIPEWWKFYGKYRPNIDAISSATIRGGERTVTVLQIPADKIDKGYSLRFETSVEDQDYYAADIQFELTTENLKTKKEGKGFIRYIRMLPQ
;
A
#
# COMPACT_ATOMS: atom_id res chain seq x y z
N MET A 1 -20.54 35.72 -36.36
CA MET A 1 -20.91 35.64 -34.93
C MET A 1 -21.44 34.26 -34.50
N LYS A 2 -22.37 33.62 -35.22
CA LYS A 2 -22.95 32.30 -34.83
C LYS A 2 -21.95 31.12 -34.81
N THR A 3 -20.88 31.18 -35.61
CA THR A 3 -19.81 30.17 -35.62
C THR A 3 -18.87 30.28 -34.43
N LEU A 4 -18.55 31.49 -33.96
CA LEU A 4 -17.74 31.70 -32.76
C LEU A 4 -18.39 31.11 -31.49
N PHE A 5 -19.72 31.21 -31.38
CA PHE A 5 -20.46 30.65 -30.23
C PHE A 5 -20.45 29.11 -30.15
N LYS A 6 -20.19 28.40 -31.26
CA LYS A 6 -20.09 26.93 -31.29
C LYS A 6 -18.68 26.42 -30.98
N ILE A 7 -17.65 27.24 -31.18
CA ILE A 7 -16.24 26.85 -30.99
C ILE A 7 -15.82 26.97 -29.52
N ILE A 8 -16.39 27.91 -28.78
CA ILE A 8 -16.13 28.14 -27.35
C ILE A 8 -16.37 26.89 -26.49
N PRO A 9 -17.52 26.18 -26.55
CA PRO A 9 -17.73 24.98 -25.74
C PRO A 9 -16.79 23.83 -26.12
N ALA A 10 -16.42 23.69 -27.39
CA ALA A 10 -15.45 22.68 -27.83
C ALA A 10 -14.03 22.96 -27.31
N MET A 11 -13.64 24.24 -27.23
CA MET A 11 -12.34 24.67 -26.69
C MET A 11 -12.27 24.55 -25.17
N VAL A 12 -13.37 24.82 -24.46
CA VAL A 12 -13.48 24.58 -23.01
C VAL A 12 -13.44 23.08 -22.69
N LEU A 13 -14.13 22.25 -23.49
CA LEU A 13 -14.09 20.80 -23.33
C LEU A 13 -12.69 20.22 -23.61
N ALA A 14 -12.00 20.71 -24.64
CA ALA A 14 -10.62 20.34 -24.93
C ALA A 14 -9.65 20.79 -23.81
N GLY A 15 -9.87 21.98 -23.23
CA GLY A 15 -9.11 22.47 -22.08
C GLY A 15 -9.30 21.59 -20.82
N LEU A 16 -10.54 21.17 -20.53
CA LEU A 16 -10.83 20.27 -19.40
C LEU A 16 -10.17 18.89 -19.55
N LEU A 17 -10.17 18.34 -20.77
CA LEU A 17 -9.58 17.03 -21.04
C LEU A 17 -8.05 17.02 -20.87
N LEU A 18 -7.38 18.14 -21.12
CA LEU A 18 -5.93 18.27 -20.91
C LEU A 18 -5.55 18.41 -19.43
N SER A 19 -6.43 18.96 -18.59
CA SER A 19 -6.22 19.06 -17.13
C SER A 19 -6.52 17.78 -16.34
N ALA A 20 -7.15 16.77 -16.98
CA ALA A 20 -7.57 15.54 -16.29
C ALA A 20 -6.42 14.55 -16.05
N PHE A 21 -5.26 14.73 -16.69
CA PHE A 21 -4.11 13.86 -16.54
C PHE A 21 -3.13 14.44 -15.53
N THR A 22 -3.32 14.12 -14.25
CA THR A 22 -2.29 14.34 -13.23
C THR A 22 -1.41 13.09 -13.17
N THR A 23 -0.14 13.22 -13.53
CA THR A 23 0.85 12.18 -13.24
C THR A 23 1.25 12.31 -11.78
N THR A 24 0.80 11.39 -10.93
CA THR A 24 1.30 11.28 -9.56
C THR A 24 2.72 10.72 -9.62
N GLU A 25 3.69 11.53 -9.19
CA GLU A 25 5.07 11.09 -9.04
C GLU A 25 5.15 10.12 -7.86
N ASN A 26 5.71 8.93 -8.09
CA ASN A 26 5.97 7.95 -7.05
C ASN A 26 7.42 8.04 -6.58
N LYS A 27 7.58 7.99 -5.26
CA LYS A 27 8.87 7.87 -4.60
C LYS A 27 9.14 6.42 -4.23
N ALA A 28 10.20 5.85 -4.80
CA ALA A 28 10.68 4.53 -4.42
C ALA A 28 11.31 4.58 -3.03
N VAL A 29 10.77 3.79 -2.09
CA VAL A 29 11.30 3.67 -0.73
C VAL A 29 11.54 2.20 -0.41
N LYS A 30 12.77 1.84 -0.03
CA LYS A 30 13.09 0.48 0.39
C LYS A 30 12.52 0.24 1.78
N CYS A 31 11.84 -0.89 1.95
CA CYS A 31 11.30 -1.35 3.22
C CYS A 31 11.86 -2.74 3.52
N LEU A 32 12.69 -2.84 4.55
CA LEU A 32 13.06 -4.13 5.13
C LEU A 32 11.98 -4.56 6.10
N ILE A 33 11.47 -5.77 5.96
CA ILE A 33 10.51 -6.39 6.88
C ILE A 33 11.20 -7.57 7.54
N GLN A 34 11.29 -7.56 8.87
CA GLN A 34 11.82 -8.65 9.67
C GLN A 34 10.67 -9.32 10.42
N MET A 35 10.48 -10.62 10.20
CA MET A 35 9.45 -11.40 10.88
C MET A 35 9.85 -11.77 12.31
N THR A 36 8.87 -11.94 13.19
CA THR A 36 9.05 -12.61 14.48
C THR A 36 9.36 -14.09 14.26
N ASN A 37 9.94 -14.74 15.26
CA ASN A 37 10.13 -16.18 15.21
C ASN A 37 8.79 -16.83 15.57
N TYR A 38 8.18 -17.50 14.60
CA TYR A 38 6.99 -18.31 14.77
C TYR A 38 7.13 -19.58 13.93
N THR A 39 6.29 -20.57 14.20
CA THR A 39 6.22 -21.84 13.47
C THR A 39 4.98 -21.87 12.59
N GLY A 40 5.01 -22.59 11.47
CA GLY A 40 3.89 -22.72 10.54
C GLY A 40 4.24 -22.25 9.13
N GLU A 41 3.21 -21.93 8.37
CA GLU A 41 3.32 -21.45 6.99
C GLU A 41 3.86 -20.02 6.89
N GLY A 42 4.16 -19.58 5.68
CA GLY A 42 4.62 -18.22 5.45
C GLY A 42 3.51 -17.19 5.68
N ALA A 43 3.83 -16.07 6.32
CA ALA A 43 2.91 -14.98 6.53
C ALA A 43 2.57 -14.27 5.22
N TYR A 44 1.30 -13.87 5.15
CA TYR A 44 0.86 -12.79 4.29
C TYR A 44 1.13 -11.45 4.96
N VAL A 45 1.61 -10.48 4.17
CA VAL A 45 1.84 -9.10 4.64
C VAL A 45 1.29 -8.13 3.60
N ILE A 46 0.32 -7.31 3.96
CA ILE A 46 -0.22 -6.28 3.08
C ILE A 46 0.24 -4.91 3.55
N VAL A 47 0.78 -4.12 2.63
CA VAL A 47 1.12 -2.72 2.88
C VAL A 47 0.10 -1.84 2.19
N SER A 48 -0.72 -1.16 2.99
CA SER A 48 -1.79 -0.28 2.52
C SER A 48 -1.48 1.18 2.80
N LEU A 49 -1.87 2.05 1.88
CA LEU A 49 -1.99 3.49 2.08
C LEU A 49 -3.40 3.80 2.59
N LEU A 50 -3.47 4.53 3.71
CA LEU A 50 -4.73 5.03 4.25
C LEU A 50 -4.76 6.55 4.15
N ASN A 51 -5.94 7.08 3.83
CA ASN A 51 -6.20 8.51 3.75
C ASN A 51 -6.23 9.16 5.16
N PRO A 52 -6.30 10.50 5.27
CA PRO A 52 -6.35 11.20 6.57
C PRO A 52 -7.59 10.88 7.43
N SER A 53 -8.65 10.35 6.83
CA SER A 53 -9.84 9.85 7.55
C SER A 53 -9.66 8.43 8.08
N GLY A 54 -8.55 7.76 7.73
CA GLY A 54 -8.26 6.38 8.11
C GLY A 54 -8.83 5.34 7.15
N ASP A 55 -9.45 5.75 6.05
CA ASP A 55 -9.99 4.84 5.05
C ASP A 55 -8.87 4.33 4.14
N TYR A 56 -9.02 3.08 3.70
CA TYR A 56 -8.13 2.48 2.72
C TYR A 56 -8.20 3.23 1.38
N GLU A 57 -7.04 3.55 0.82
CA GLU A 57 -6.93 4.21 -0.47
C GLU A 57 -6.25 3.32 -1.52
N GLU A 58 -5.14 2.67 -1.16
CA GLU A 58 -4.33 1.92 -2.12
C GLU A 58 -3.57 0.75 -1.46
N THR A 59 -3.35 -0.36 -2.19
CA THR A 59 -2.42 -1.42 -1.81
C THR A 59 -1.09 -1.13 -2.48
N LEU A 60 -0.05 -0.91 -1.69
CA LEU A 60 1.29 -0.61 -2.19
C LEU A 60 2.12 -1.89 -2.40
N TYR A 61 1.85 -2.93 -1.61
CA TYR A 61 2.61 -4.18 -1.69
C TYR A 61 1.86 -5.35 -1.03
N VAL A 62 2.08 -6.55 -1.58
CA VAL A 62 1.53 -7.81 -1.08
C VAL A 62 2.66 -8.85 -0.95
N GLN A 63 2.91 -9.33 0.26
CA GLN A 63 3.66 -10.56 0.48
C GLN A 63 2.66 -11.71 0.56
N GLY A 64 2.73 -12.66 -0.36
CA GLY A 64 1.73 -13.70 -0.60
C GLY A 64 1.14 -13.60 -2.01
N LYS A 65 0.98 -14.75 -2.70
CA LYS A 65 0.47 -14.79 -4.08
C LYS A 65 -0.77 -15.66 -4.24
N ASP A 66 -1.00 -16.57 -3.30
CA ASP A 66 -2.09 -17.50 -3.43
C ASP A 66 -3.39 -16.83 -2.97
N SER A 67 -4.29 -16.62 -3.94
CA SER A 67 -5.56 -15.94 -3.72
C SER A 67 -6.54 -16.70 -2.85
N GLU A 68 -6.32 -18.02 -2.64
CA GLU A 68 -7.13 -18.84 -1.75
C GLU A 68 -7.12 -18.29 -0.31
N TRP A 69 -6.00 -17.71 0.11
CA TRP A 69 -5.78 -17.23 1.47
C TRP A 69 -6.03 -15.73 1.66
N PHE A 70 -6.40 -15.00 0.61
CA PHE A 70 -6.62 -13.56 0.71
C PHE A 70 -7.78 -13.19 1.64
N SER A 71 -8.76 -14.08 1.84
CA SER A 71 -9.86 -13.88 2.80
C SER A 71 -9.38 -13.88 4.26
N GLU A 72 -8.23 -14.48 4.54
CA GLU A 72 -7.62 -14.49 5.89
C GLU A 72 -7.00 -13.16 6.29
N ILE A 73 -7.14 -12.13 5.44
CA ILE A 73 -6.71 -10.76 5.69
C ILE A 73 -7.94 -9.85 5.61
N PRO A 74 -8.87 -9.95 6.56
CA PRO A 74 -10.25 -9.48 6.39
C PRO A 74 -10.40 -7.98 6.16
N GLU A 75 -9.57 -7.12 6.78
CA GLU A 75 -9.69 -5.67 6.53
C GLU A 75 -9.29 -5.32 5.10
N TRP A 76 -8.15 -5.82 4.61
CA TRP A 76 -7.78 -5.68 3.19
C TRP A 76 -8.78 -6.35 2.24
N TRP A 77 -9.25 -7.57 2.56
CA TRP A 77 -10.16 -8.35 1.72
C TRP A 77 -11.48 -7.62 1.43
N LYS A 78 -12.00 -6.82 2.37
CA LYS A 78 -13.19 -5.99 2.13
C LYS A 78 -13.02 -5.02 0.95
N PHE A 79 -11.80 -4.57 0.70
CA PHE A 79 -11.49 -3.65 -0.40
C PHE A 79 -11.13 -4.43 -1.67
N TYR A 80 -10.24 -5.41 -1.56
CA TYR A 80 -9.86 -6.26 -2.69
C TYR A 80 -11.03 -7.08 -3.24
N GLY A 81 -11.95 -7.54 -2.40
CA GLY A 81 -13.13 -8.30 -2.80
C GLY A 81 -14.14 -7.49 -3.63
N LYS A 82 -14.23 -6.18 -3.39
CA LYS A 82 -15.09 -5.26 -4.18
C LYS A 82 -14.49 -4.95 -5.55
N TYR A 83 -13.16 -4.82 -5.60
CA TYR A 83 -12.39 -4.59 -6.81
C TYR A 83 -11.06 -5.32 -6.69
N ARG A 84 -10.81 -6.27 -7.59
CA ARG A 84 -9.63 -7.15 -7.59
C ARG A 84 -8.62 -6.65 -8.63
N PRO A 85 -7.80 -5.63 -8.33
CA PRO A 85 -6.75 -5.21 -9.25
C PRO A 85 -5.74 -6.35 -9.44
N ASN A 86 -5.08 -6.35 -10.60
CA ASN A 86 -3.91 -7.20 -10.77
C ASN A 86 -2.80 -6.72 -9.80
N ILE A 87 -2.31 -7.64 -8.97
CA ILE A 87 -1.26 -7.40 -7.97
C ILE A 87 0.07 -8.07 -8.34
N ASP A 88 0.21 -8.68 -9.52
CA ASP A 88 1.41 -9.37 -9.99
C ASP A 88 2.65 -8.47 -9.93
N ALA A 89 2.48 -7.18 -10.23
CA ALA A 89 3.55 -6.19 -10.22
C ALA A 89 3.98 -5.75 -8.80
N ILE A 90 3.15 -6.02 -7.78
CA ILE A 90 3.38 -5.59 -6.39
C ILE A 90 3.36 -6.77 -5.41
N SER A 91 3.42 -8.02 -5.90
CA SER A 91 3.31 -9.22 -5.07
C SER A 91 4.56 -10.11 -5.10
N SER A 92 4.87 -10.69 -3.94
CA SER A 92 5.96 -11.68 -3.76
C SER A 92 5.44 -12.94 -3.06
N ALA A 93 6.25 -14.00 -3.00
CA ALA A 93 5.90 -15.22 -2.22
C ALA A 93 5.67 -14.89 -0.74
N THR A 94 5.05 -15.77 0.05
CA THR A 94 4.93 -15.56 1.51
C THR A 94 6.31 -15.59 2.20
N ILE A 95 6.39 -15.12 3.45
CA ILE A 95 7.65 -15.06 4.22
C ILE A 95 7.55 -15.83 5.53
N ARG A 96 8.51 -16.70 5.85
CA ARG A 96 8.43 -17.58 7.03
C ARG A 96 8.84 -16.87 8.33
N GLY A 97 8.51 -17.49 9.46
CA GLY A 97 8.96 -17.04 10.77
C GLY A 97 10.47 -16.88 10.86
N GLY A 98 10.91 -15.74 11.40
CA GLY A 98 12.31 -15.37 11.58
C GLY A 98 13.02 -14.87 10.31
N GLU A 99 12.42 -15.03 9.13
CA GLU A 99 12.98 -14.54 7.88
C GLU A 99 12.85 -13.02 7.75
N ARG A 100 13.56 -12.47 6.76
CA ARG A 100 13.47 -11.06 6.37
C ARG A 100 13.41 -10.92 4.86
N THR A 101 12.71 -9.90 4.42
CA THR A 101 12.63 -9.49 3.02
C THR A 101 12.89 -8.00 2.88
N VAL A 102 13.31 -7.58 1.69
CA VAL A 102 13.42 -6.16 1.32
C VAL A 102 12.56 -5.96 0.08
N THR A 103 11.60 -5.04 0.19
CA THR A 103 10.74 -4.62 -0.92
C THR A 103 10.95 -3.13 -1.22
N VAL A 104 10.56 -2.70 -2.42
CA VAL A 104 10.51 -1.29 -2.80
C VAL A 104 9.05 -0.88 -2.87
N LEU A 105 8.65 0.01 -1.97
CA LEU A 105 7.33 0.60 -1.97
C LEU A 105 7.33 1.81 -2.91
N GLN A 106 6.40 1.84 -3.86
CA GLN A 106 6.16 3.01 -4.70
C GLN A 106 5.16 3.91 -3.98
N ILE A 107 5.64 4.93 -3.28
CA ILE A 107 4.81 5.79 -2.45
C ILE A 107 4.43 7.05 -3.24
N PRO A 108 3.14 7.37 -3.39
CA PRO A 108 2.70 8.63 -3.97
C PRO A 108 3.30 9.85 -3.24
N ALA A 109 4.13 10.62 -3.93
CA ALA A 109 4.89 11.71 -3.31
C ALA A 109 3.99 12.85 -2.81
N ASP A 110 2.85 13.05 -3.47
CA ASP A 110 1.83 14.04 -3.11
C ASP A 110 1.06 13.70 -1.82
N LYS A 111 1.21 12.49 -1.29
CA LYS A 111 0.56 12.02 -0.05
C LYS A 111 1.45 12.12 1.18
N ILE A 112 2.75 12.30 0.98
CA ILE A 112 3.74 12.43 2.07
C ILE A 112 3.52 13.77 2.78
N ASP A 113 3.55 13.75 4.12
CA ASP A 113 3.33 14.91 4.98
C ASP A 113 1.93 15.55 4.81
N LYS A 114 0.93 14.77 4.35
CA LYS A 114 -0.47 15.19 4.16
C LYS A 114 -1.49 14.55 5.11
N GLY A 115 -1.02 13.92 6.19
CA GLY A 115 -1.89 13.23 7.17
C GLY A 115 -2.29 11.81 6.76
N TYR A 116 -1.73 11.27 5.67
CA TYR A 116 -1.89 9.87 5.28
C TYR A 116 -1.13 8.95 6.24
N SER A 117 -1.43 7.65 6.20
CA SER A 117 -0.68 6.65 6.96
C SER A 117 -0.38 5.39 6.14
N LEU A 118 0.69 4.69 6.53
CA LEU A 118 0.97 3.34 6.06
C LEU A 118 0.49 2.35 7.11
N ARG A 119 -0.21 1.30 6.66
CA ARG A 119 -0.63 0.18 7.51
C ARG A 119 -0.08 -1.12 6.96
N PHE A 120 0.51 -1.92 7.85
CA PHE A 120 0.97 -3.27 7.61
C PHE A 120 0.00 -4.23 8.29
N GLU A 121 -0.68 -5.03 7.49
CA GLU A 121 -1.57 -6.11 7.94
C GLU A 121 -0.84 -7.44 7.79
N THR A 122 -0.98 -8.32 8.78
CA THR A 122 -0.38 -9.67 8.72
C THR A 122 -1.35 -10.76 9.07
N SER A 123 -1.20 -11.91 8.41
CA SER A 123 -1.94 -13.14 8.69
C SER A 123 -1.02 -14.32 8.41
N VAL A 124 -1.11 -15.36 9.23
CA VAL A 124 -0.47 -16.66 8.98
C VAL A 124 -1.58 -17.70 8.95
N GLU A 125 -1.54 -18.60 7.97
CA GLU A 125 -2.51 -19.68 7.81
C GLU A 125 -2.68 -20.46 9.12
N ASP A 126 -3.94 -20.71 9.49
CA ASP A 126 -4.36 -21.38 10.73
C ASP A 126 -3.84 -20.75 12.04
N GLN A 127 -3.48 -19.47 12.01
CA GLN A 127 -2.97 -18.73 13.18
C GLN A 127 -3.67 -17.38 13.35
N ASP A 128 -2.97 -16.43 13.98
CA ASP A 128 -3.50 -15.11 14.27
C ASP A 128 -3.60 -14.22 13.02
N TYR A 129 -4.35 -13.14 13.18
CA TYR A 129 -4.44 -12.03 12.24
C TYR A 129 -4.21 -10.71 12.98
N TYR A 130 -3.41 -9.81 12.39
CA TYR A 130 -3.12 -8.49 12.94
C TYR A 130 -3.45 -7.40 11.90
N ALA A 131 -4.61 -6.76 12.07
CA ALA A 131 -5.08 -5.68 11.19
C ALA A 131 -4.19 -4.43 11.16
N ALA A 132 -3.43 -4.19 12.23
CA ALA A 132 -2.49 -3.09 12.32
C ALA A 132 -1.25 -3.56 13.08
N ASP A 133 -0.58 -4.57 12.52
CA ASP A 133 0.70 -5.06 13.04
C ASP A 133 1.67 -3.87 13.17
N ILE A 134 1.73 -3.05 12.12
CA ILE A 134 2.35 -1.72 12.15
C ILE A 134 1.43 -0.71 11.48
N GLN A 135 1.26 0.46 12.09
CA GLN A 135 0.67 1.62 11.43
C GLN A 135 1.36 2.90 11.91
N PHE A 136 1.68 3.79 10.98
CA PHE A 136 2.30 5.09 11.30
C PHE A 136 2.01 6.12 10.22
N GLU A 137 2.09 7.40 10.59
CA GLU A 137 1.88 8.52 9.67
C GLU A 137 2.92 8.54 8.54
N LEU A 138 2.46 8.79 7.32
CA LEU A 138 3.28 8.89 6.13
C LEU A 138 3.98 10.27 6.09
N THR A 139 5.08 10.39 6.83
CA THR A 139 5.89 11.61 6.87
C THR A 139 7.29 11.38 6.34
N THR A 140 7.94 12.44 5.86
CA THR A 140 9.33 12.38 5.38
C THR A 140 10.29 11.86 6.46
N GLU A 141 10.01 12.17 7.73
CA GLU A 141 10.78 11.66 8.87
C GLU A 141 10.55 10.16 9.07
N ASN A 142 9.30 9.72 9.14
CA ASN A 142 8.97 8.33 9.41
C ASN A 142 9.51 7.36 8.35
N LEU A 143 9.64 7.81 7.09
CA LEU A 143 10.25 7.05 5.99
C LEU A 143 11.76 6.82 6.12
N LYS A 144 12.38 7.21 7.24
CA LYS A 144 13.80 6.96 7.56
C LYS A 144 13.99 6.16 8.85
N THR A 145 12.89 5.73 9.47
CA THR A 145 12.89 5.17 10.82
C THR A 145 12.66 3.67 10.83
N LYS A 146 13.01 3.06 11.97
CA LYS A 146 12.61 1.70 12.34
C LYS A 146 11.28 1.79 13.09
N LYS A 147 10.35 0.87 12.81
CA LYS A 147 9.10 0.72 13.57
C LYS A 147 8.98 -0.72 14.02
N GLU A 148 8.74 -0.94 15.32
CA GLU A 148 8.48 -2.29 15.85
C GLU A 148 7.05 -2.69 15.51
N GLY A 149 6.85 -3.97 15.21
CA GLY A 149 5.53 -4.55 15.03
C GLY A 149 4.94 -5.08 16.32
N LYS A 150 3.67 -5.45 16.24
CA LYS A 150 2.85 -5.94 17.35
C LYS A 150 2.48 -7.42 17.20
N GLY A 151 2.65 -7.98 16.00
CA GLY A 151 2.26 -9.34 15.63
C GLY A 151 3.39 -10.11 14.97
N PHE A 152 3.18 -10.58 13.74
CA PHE A 152 4.16 -11.38 12.99
C PHE A 152 5.34 -10.56 12.47
N ILE A 153 5.23 -9.25 12.38
CA ILE A 153 6.36 -8.37 12.08
C ILE A 153 7.09 -8.07 13.39
N ARG A 154 8.38 -8.42 13.47
CA ARG A 154 9.23 -7.95 14.57
C ARG A 154 9.48 -6.46 14.42
N TYR A 155 9.96 -6.06 13.24
CA TYR A 155 10.10 -4.65 12.88
C TYR A 155 10.16 -4.46 11.37
N ILE A 156 9.91 -3.23 10.94
CA ILE A 156 10.31 -2.73 9.63
C ILE A 156 11.40 -1.69 9.76
N ARG A 157 12.16 -1.50 8.68
CA ARG A 157 13.08 -0.39 8.54
C ARG A 157 12.90 0.26 7.17
N MET A 158 12.50 1.53 7.19
CA MET A 158 12.37 2.34 5.98
C MET A 158 13.72 2.94 5.63
N LEU A 159 14.11 2.82 4.36
CA LEU A 159 15.38 3.28 3.83
C LEU A 159 15.08 4.15 2.61
N PRO A 160 15.24 5.48 2.71
CA PRO A 160 15.11 6.34 1.54
C PRO A 160 16.20 5.96 0.52
N GLN A 161 15.85 5.98 -0.76
CA GLN A 161 16.81 5.90 -1.86
C GLN A 161 17.53 7.23 -2.06
#